data_AF-A0ABD3RWH6-F1
#
_entry.id   AF-A0ABD3RWH6-F1
#
_cell.length_a   1.000
_cell.length_b   1.000
_cell.length_c   1.000
_cell.angle_alpha   90.00
_cell.angle_beta   90.00
_cell.angle_gamma   90.00
#
_symmetry.space_group_name_H-M   'P 1'
#
loop_
_entity.id
_entity.type
_entity.pdbx_description
1 polymer ?
#
loop_
_entity_poly.entity_id
_entity_poly.type
_entity_poly.pdbx_seq_one_letter_code
_entity_poly.pdbx_strand_id
1 'polypeptide(L)'
;MYRMSLMAMIASRAMSSSSSSSSSSSSSVPSLDADRCVRLAIVHDLAESIVGDITPYCGVSDDDKRERELRAMEGMRDALGEALGGNDLLELWREYEGGNTLESRLVKDLDKIEMILQAQEYESEGDHVSSLDGFFDGTMGKWRTEIGRDWAEEIVSRRRSRRRKEGEGGSLGSDIVGRCEEKPSKTG
;
A
#
# COMPACT_ATOMS: atom_id res chain seq x y z
N MET A 1 1.15 -0.29 8.86
CA MET A 1 1.90 -1.52 9.23
C MET A 1 1.03 -2.76 9.48
N TYR A 2 0.14 -2.83 10.49
CA TYR A 2 -0.57 -4.10 10.82
C TYR A 2 -1.43 -4.68 9.67
N ARG A 3 -2.04 -3.83 8.84
CA ARG A 3 -2.83 -4.25 7.67
C ARG A 3 -1.98 -5.01 6.65
N MET A 4 -0.77 -4.52 6.38
CA MET A 4 0.15 -5.14 5.43
C MET A 4 0.60 -6.53 5.90
N SER A 5 0.93 -6.70 7.18
CA SER A 5 1.29 -8.01 7.74
C SER A 5 0.12 -9.01 7.66
N LEU A 6 -1.11 -8.55 7.88
CA LEU A 6 -2.31 -9.39 7.72
C LEU A 6 -2.53 -9.79 6.25
N MET A 7 -2.35 -8.84 5.32
CA MET A 7 -2.43 -9.10 3.89
C MET A 7 -1.37 -10.12 3.45
N ALA A 8 -0.13 -10.00 3.93
CA ALA A 8 0.94 -10.94 3.69
C ALA A 8 0.57 -12.36 4.16
N MET A 9 0.05 -12.48 5.38
CA MET A 9 -0.41 -13.76 5.92
C MET A 9 -1.53 -14.41 5.10
N ILE A 10 -2.49 -13.61 4.62
CA ILE A 10 -3.61 -14.10 3.79
C ILE A 10 -3.14 -14.52 2.40
N ALA A 11 -2.31 -13.68 1.76
CA ALA A 11 -1.79 -13.91 0.42
C ALA A 11 -0.97 -15.21 0.36
N SER A 12 -0.09 -15.45 1.34
CA SER A 12 0.72 -16.67 1.39
C SER A 12 -0.13 -17.95 1.57
N ARG A 13 -1.25 -17.88 2.32
CA ARG A 13 -2.17 -19.03 2.51
C ARG A 13 -2.98 -19.36 1.25
N ALA A 14 -3.30 -18.36 0.43
CA ALA A 14 -4.04 -18.59 -0.81
C ALA A 14 -3.24 -19.49 -1.78
N MET A 15 -1.91 -19.34 -1.84
CA MET A 15 -1.06 -20.20 -2.69
C MET A 15 -0.92 -21.63 -2.18
N SER A 16 -0.79 -21.84 -0.86
CA SER A 16 -0.70 -23.19 -0.29
C SER A 16 -1.99 -24.01 -0.48
N SER A 17 -3.14 -23.34 -0.64
CA SER A 17 -4.44 -24.01 -0.77
C SER A 17 -4.75 -24.44 -2.22
N SER A 18 -4.10 -23.82 -3.21
CA SER A 18 -4.30 -24.12 -4.64
C SER A 18 -3.52 -25.36 -5.13
N SER A 19 -2.64 -25.93 -4.30
CA SER A 19 -1.83 -27.12 -4.65
C SER A 19 -2.52 -28.46 -4.41
N SER A 20 -3.77 -28.48 -3.93
CA SER A 20 -4.49 -29.73 -3.59
C SER A 20 -5.41 -30.27 -4.70
N SER A 21 -5.28 -29.81 -5.94
CA SER A 21 -6.07 -30.35 -7.06
C SER A 21 -5.30 -30.39 -8.37
N SER A 22 -5.12 -31.62 -8.86
CA SER A 22 -4.82 -32.03 -10.24
C SER A 22 -3.35 -32.16 -10.65
N SER A 23 -2.97 -33.43 -10.80
CA SER A 23 -1.82 -33.96 -11.52
C SER A 23 -1.71 -33.41 -12.94
N SER A 24 -0.57 -32.81 -13.31
CA SER A 24 0.17 -32.98 -14.59
C SER A 24 1.28 -31.92 -14.74
N SER A 25 2.51 -32.40 -14.85
CA SER A 25 3.64 -31.79 -15.58
C SER A 25 4.07 -30.33 -15.29
N SER A 26 5.10 -30.24 -14.43
CA SER A 26 6.25 -29.32 -14.53
C SER A 26 6.03 -27.79 -14.54
N SER A 27 5.76 -27.26 -13.36
CA SER A 27 6.54 -26.16 -12.75
C SER A 27 6.04 -26.03 -11.32
N SER A 28 6.82 -26.48 -10.33
CA SER A 28 6.47 -26.27 -8.92
C SER A 28 6.38 -24.77 -8.70
N VAL A 29 5.16 -24.24 -8.63
CA VAL A 29 4.95 -22.87 -8.21
C VAL A 29 5.62 -22.75 -6.84
N PRO A 30 6.61 -21.86 -6.65
CA PRO A 30 7.32 -21.78 -5.38
C PRO A 30 6.29 -21.47 -4.29
N SER A 31 6.26 -22.32 -3.25
CA SER A 31 5.43 -22.04 -2.08
C SER A 31 5.99 -20.81 -1.39
N LEU A 32 5.17 -19.77 -1.25
CA LEU A 32 5.50 -18.59 -0.45
C LEU A 32 5.71 -18.98 1.02
N ASP A 33 6.75 -18.44 1.63
CA ASP A 33 6.90 -18.47 3.08
C ASP A 33 6.13 -17.31 3.73
N ALA A 34 5.03 -17.65 4.42
CA ALA A 34 4.19 -16.69 5.11
C ALA A 34 4.92 -15.97 6.26
N ASP A 35 5.77 -16.68 7.01
CA ASP A 35 6.54 -16.10 8.10
C ASP A 35 7.54 -15.07 7.54
N ARG A 36 8.21 -15.42 6.44
CA ARG A 36 9.12 -14.49 5.76
C ARG A 36 8.39 -13.25 5.24
N CYS A 37 7.23 -13.41 4.59
CA CYS A 37 6.42 -12.29 4.12
C CYS A 37 6.00 -11.34 5.26
N VAL A 38 5.58 -11.90 6.41
CA VAL A 38 5.20 -11.10 7.58
C VAL A 38 6.40 -10.34 8.15
N ARG A 39 7.57 -10.98 8.26
CA ARG A 39 8.81 -10.32 8.71
C ARG A 39 9.22 -9.19 7.79
N LEU A 40 9.21 -9.40 6.48
CA LEU A 40 9.50 -8.36 5.48
C LEU A 40 8.52 -7.18 5.60
N ALA A 41 7.22 -7.48 5.73
CA ALA A 41 6.19 -6.45 5.90
C ALA A 41 6.36 -5.63 7.19
N ILE A 42 6.91 -6.20 8.25
CA ILE A 42 7.21 -5.46 9.49
C ILE A 42 8.45 -4.56 9.33
N VAL A 43 9.46 -5.03 8.59
CA VAL A 43 10.79 -4.39 8.54
C VAL A 43 10.91 -3.34 7.44
N HIS A 44 10.12 -3.43 6.37
CA HIS A 44 10.32 -2.63 5.15
C HIS A 44 10.49 -1.11 5.39
N ASP A 45 9.57 -0.49 6.14
CA ASP A 45 9.59 0.95 6.45
C ASP A 45 10.20 1.28 7.81
N LEU A 46 10.90 0.33 8.44
CA LEU A 46 11.45 0.55 9.78
C LEU A 46 12.45 1.72 9.82
N ALA A 47 13.17 1.94 8.71
CA ALA A 47 14.08 3.08 8.55
C ALA A 47 13.38 4.44 8.68
N GLU A 48 12.11 4.55 8.27
CA GLU A 48 11.32 5.78 8.29
C GLU A 48 11.07 6.29 9.72
N SER A 49 11.19 5.42 10.73
CA SER A 49 11.16 5.82 12.14
C SER A 49 12.30 6.77 12.53
N ILE A 50 13.39 6.78 11.74
CA ILE A 50 14.56 7.64 11.93
C ILE A 50 14.64 8.70 10.82
N VAL A 51 14.45 8.31 9.56
CA VAL A 51 14.64 9.23 8.41
C VAL A 51 13.39 10.04 8.05
N GLY A 52 12.22 9.64 8.56
CA GLY A 52 10.91 10.14 8.14
C GLY A 52 10.43 9.52 6.82
N ASP A 53 9.13 9.63 6.54
CA ASP A 53 8.54 9.19 5.26
C ASP A 53 8.98 10.13 4.12
N ILE A 54 9.97 9.69 3.33
CA ILE A 54 10.50 10.43 2.18
C ILE A 54 9.65 10.07 0.94
N THR A 55 8.74 10.99 0.61
CA THR A 55 7.87 10.88 -0.57
C THR A 55 8.54 11.46 -1.83
N PRO A 56 8.04 11.14 -3.04
CA PRO A 56 8.55 11.72 -4.29
C PRO A 56 8.51 13.26 -4.35
N TYR A 57 7.68 13.91 -3.52
CA TYR A 57 7.55 15.37 -3.48
C TYR A 57 8.62 16.05 -2.61
N CYS A 58 9.41 15.29 -1.85
CA CYS A 58 10.46 15.82 -0.97
C CYS A 58 11.72 16.28 -1.73
N GLY A 59 11.84 15.99 -3.04
CA GLY A 59 12.99 16.38 -3.85
C GLY A 59 14.30 15.68 -3.48
N VAL A 60 14.21 14.54 -2.78
CA VAL A 60 15.35 13.67 -2.44
C VAL A 60 15.51 12.64 -3.55
N SER A 61 16.74 12.42 -4.01
CA SER A 61 17.00 11.38 -5.01
C SER A 61 16.83 9.98 -4.44
N ASP A 62 16.53 8.98 -5.28
CA ASP A 62 16.40 7.58 -4.84
C ASP A 62 17.69 7.06 -4.20
N ASP A 63 18.85 7.49 -4.69
CA ASP A 63 20.16 7.12 -4.12
C ASP A 63 20.37 7.75 -2.73
N ASP A 64 20.07 9.05 -2.57
CA ASP A 64 20.17 9.72 -1.27
C ASP A 64 19.18 9.13 -0.25
N LYS A 65 17.96 8.79 -0.70
CA LYS A 65 16.96 8.11 0.12
C LYS A 65 17.51 6.78 0.61
N ARG A 66 18.00 5.94 -0.31
CA ARG A 66 18.55 4.61 0.02
C ARG A 66 19.74 4.69 0.96
N GLU A 67 20.64 5.66 0.78
CA GLU A 67 21.80 5.83 1.66
C GLU A 67 21.38 6.21 3.09
N ARG A 68 20.43 7.14 3.23
CA ARG A 68 19.91 7.54 4.55
C ARG A 68 19.23 6.39 5.27
N GLU A 69 18.38 5.65 4.55
CA GLU A 69 17.68 4.49 5.12
C GLU A 69 18.64 3.37 5.50
N LEU A 70 19.64 3.08 4.66
CA LEU A 70 20.68 2.10 4.98
C LEU A 70 21.42 2.49 6.26
N ARG A 71 21.82 3.76 6.41
CA ARG A 71 22.51 4.24 7.60
C ARG A 71 21.65 4.12 8.86
N ALA A 72 20.35 4.39 8.75
CA ALA A 72 19.40 4.20 9.86
C ALA A 72 19.30 2.72 10.27
N MET A 73 19.18 1.82 9.30
CA MET A 73 19.12 0.37 9.53
C MET A 73 20.43 -0.19 10.10
N GLU A 74 21.58 0.31 9.67
CA GLU A 74 22.88 -0.05 10.26
C GLU A 74 22.98 0.38 11.72
N GLY A 75 22.51 1.59 12.05
CA GLY A 75 22.43 2.05 13.44
C GLY A 75 21.51 1.18 14.32
N MET A 76 20.36 0.74 13.78
CA MET A 76 19.47 -0.19 14.49
C MET A 76 20.11 -1.58 14.67
N ARG A 77 20.79 -2.09 13.63
CA ARG A 77 21.56 -3.34 13.69
C ARG A 77 22.62 -3.28 14.79
N ASP A 78 23.36 -2.18 14.88
CA ASP A 78 24.41 -2.00 15.89
C ASP A 78 23.83 -1.89 17.30
N ALA A 79 22.69 -1.21 17.47
CA ALA A 79 22.02 -1.07 18.75
C ALA A 79 21.47 -2.40 19.29
N LEU A 80 20.96 -3.27 18.40
CA LEU A 80 20.50 -4.62 18.77
C LEU A 80 21.68 -5.59 18.98
N GLY A 81 22.75 -5.43 18.20
CA GLY A 81 23.87 -6.36 18.17
C GLY A 81 23.47 -7.74 17.65
N GLU A 82 24.46 -8.65 17.57
CA GLU A 82 24.23 -10.01 17.05
C GLU A 82 23.28 -10.82 17.94
N ALA A 83 23.40 -10.69 19.26
CA ALA A 83 22.63 -11.49 20.22
C ALA A 83 21.10 -11.26 20.15
N LEU A 84 20.67 -10.08 19.70
CA LEU A 84 19.24 -9.75 19.53
C LEU A 84 18.80 -9.80 18.06
N GLY A 85 19.63 -10.33 17.16
CA GLY A 85 19.28 -10.50 15.74
C GLY A 85 19.41 -9.23 14.90
N GLY A 86 20.30 -8.30 15.25
CA GLY A 86 20.53 -7.08 14.47
C GLY A 86 20.93 -7.35 13.01
N ASN A 87 21.72 -8.41 12.75
CA ASN A 87 22.09 -8.80 11.40
C ASN A 87 20.88 -9.32 10.60
N ASP A 88 20.04 -10.16 11.21
CA ASP A 88 18.82 -10.68 10.58
C ASP A 88 17.87 -9.54 10.18
N LEU A 89 17.76 -8.50 11.03
CA LEU A 89 16.97 -7.32 10.74
C LEU A 89 17.48 -6.57 9.49
N LEU A 90 18.79 -6.32 9.43
CA LEU A 90 19.41 -5.64 8.29
C LEU A 90 19.32 -6.48 7.00
N GLU A 91 19.46 -7.80 7.10
CA GLU A 91 19.31 -8.71 5.97
C GLU A 91 17.88 -8.75 5.43
N LEU A 92 16.88 -8.77 6.30
CA LEU A 92 15.46 -8.66 5.92
C LEU A 92 15.18 -7.36 5.17
N TRP A 93 15.68 -6.23 5.69
CA TRP A 93 15.52 -4.94 5.03
C TRP A 93 16.20 -4.92 3.64
N ARG A 94 17.43 -5.43 3.54
CA ARG A 94 18.15 -5.55 2.26
C ARG A 94 17.43 -6.46 1.26
N GLU A 95 16.83 -7.55 1.74
CA GLU A 95 16.02 -8.42 0.90
C GLU A 95 14.79 -7.68 0.35
N TYR A 96 14.06 -6.97 1.21
CA TYR A 96 12.94 -6.14 0.79
C TYR A 96 13.41 -5.16 -0.28
N GLU A 97 14.44 -4.35 -0.01
CA GLU A 97 14.94 -3.35 -0.94
C GLU A 97 15.41 -3.93 -2.28
N GLY A 98 16.09 -5.08 -2.25
CA GLY A 98 16.49 -5.78 -3.46
C GLY A 98 15.32 -6.27 -4.31
N GLY A 99 14.22 -6.70 -3.69
CA GLY A 99 13.02 -7.15 -4.41
C GLY A 99 13.25 -8.37 -5.33
N ASN A 100 14.21 -9.22 -4.95
CA ASN A 100 14.69 -10.33 -5.78
C ASN A 100 14.05 -11.67 -5.44
N THR A 101 13.51 -11.81 -4.23
CA THR A 101 12.79 -13.01 -3.77
C THR A 101 11.31 -12.94 -4.11
N LEU A 102 10.61 -14.06 -4.11
CA LEU A 102 9.17 -14.07 -4.37
C LEU A 102 8.42 -13.32 -3.26
N GLU A 103 8.86 -13.50 -2.02
CA GLU A 103 8.33 -12.85 -0.81
C GLU A 103 8.53 -11.33 -0.85
N SER A 104 9.75 -10.84 -1.14
CA SER A 104 10.00 -9.39 -1.24
C SER A 104 9.21 -8.74 -2.38
N ARG A 105 9.05 -9.44 -3.51
CA ARG A 105 8.20 -8.97 -4.62
C ARG A 105 6.73 -8.87 -4.22
N LEU A 106 6.22 -9.89 -3.54
CA LEU A 106 4.85 -9.87 -3.01
C LEU A 106 4.68 -8.72 -2.03
N VAL A 107 5.56 -8.57 -1.04
CA VAL A 107 5.43 -7.52 -0.02
C VAL A 107 5.51 -6.13 -0.67
N LYS A 108 6.36 -5.91 -1.68
CA LYS A 108 6.37 -4.65 -2.47
C LYS A 108 5.08 -4.42 -3.26
N ASP A 109 4.38 -5.47 -3.69
CA ASP A 109 3.05 -5.32 -4.29
C ASP A 109 2.00 -4.99 -3.22
N LEU A 110 2.04 -5.66 -2.06
CA LEU A 110 1.15 -5.41 -0.95
C LEU A 110 1.27 -3.98 -0.40
N ASP A 111 2.47 -3.41 -0.43
CA ASP A 111 2.75 -2.01 -0.10
C ASP A 111 1.92 -1.05 -0.97
N LYS A 112 2.01 -1.22 -2.28
CA LYS A 112 1.23 -0.43 -3.25
C LYS A 112 -0.27 -0.70 -3.13
N ILE A 113 -0.66 -1.95 -2.83
CA ILE A 113 -2.07 -2.32 -2.63
C ILE A 113 -2.64 -1.59 -1.42
N GLU A 114 -1.90 -1.56 -0.31
CA GLU A 114 -2.31 -0.86 0.91
C GLU A 114 -2.52 0.63 0.61
N MET A 115 -1.57 1.26 -0.08
CA MET A 115 -1.65 2.66 -0.51
C MET A 115 -2.91 2.96 -1.34
N ILE A 116 -3.23 2.16 -2.37
CA ILE A 116 -4.43 2.40 -3.21
C ILE A 116 -5.73 2.04 -2.48
N LEU A 117 -5.69 1.08 -1.55
CA LEU A 117 -6.84 0.74 -0.72
C LEU A 117 -7.16 1.90 0.23
N GLN A 118 -6.14 2.45 0.88
CA GLN A 118 -6.24 3.61 1.75
C GLN A 118 -6.73 4.85 0.98
N ALA A 119 -6.23 5.08 -0.23
CA ALA A 119 -6.73 6.15 -1.10
C ALA A 119 -8.24 5.99 -1.39
N GLN A 120 -8.71 4.78 -1.69
CA GLN A 120 -10.14 4.53 -1.89
C GLN A 120 -10.98 4.78 -0.61
N GLU A 121 -10.43 4.49 0.57
CA GLU A 121 -11.10 4.74 1.85
C GLU A 121 -11.26 6.26 2.08
N TYR A 122 -10.20 7.04 1.87
CA TYR A 122 -10.26 8.51 1.92
C TYR A 122 -11.22 9.10 0.89
N GLU A 123 -11.35 8.47 -0.29
CA GLU A 123 -12.38 8.88 -1.26
C GLU A 123 -13.79 8.73 -0.69
N SER A 124 -14.06 7.61 -0.02
CA SER A 124 -15.40 7.33 0.52
C SER A 124 -15.77 8.17 1.74
N GLU A 125 -14.78 8.71 2.47
CA GLU A 125 -15.01 9.61 3.59
C GLU A 125 -15.33 11.06 3.15
N GLY A 126 -15.05 11.39 1.88
CA GLY A 126 -15.50 12.65 1.26
C GLY A 126 -14.70 13.91 1.65
N ASP A 127 -13.64 13.78 2.44
CA ASP A 127 -12.86 14.92 2.98
C ASP A 127 -11.53 15.17 2.23
N HIS A 128 -11.52 14.96 0.92
CA HIS A 128 -10.34 15.16 0.08
C HIS A 128 -10.55 16.31 -0.90
N VAL A 129 -9.64 17.28 -0.87
CA VAL A 129 -9.71 18.53 -1.68
C VAL A 129 -9.48 18.25 -3.18
N SER A 130 -8.85 17.13 -3.52
CA SER A 130 -8.44 16.79 -4.88
C SER A 130 -8.57 15.30 -5.14
N SER A 131 -8.78 14.93 -6.41
CA SER A 131 -8.84 13.53 -6.81
C SER A 131 -7.57 12.77 -6.39
N LEU A 132 -7.75 11.56 -5.88
CA LEU A 132 -6.67 10.66 -5.49
C LEU A 132 -6.24 9.73 -6.65
N ASP A 133 -6.61 10.05 -7.90
CA ASP A 133 -6.25 9.28 -9.10
C ASP A 133 -4.74 9.04 -9.24
N GLY A 134 -3.91 10.01 -8.84
CA GLY A 134 -2.45 9.90 -8.92
C GLY A 134 -1.88 8.70 -8.14
N PHE A 135 -2.52 8.28 -7.05
CA PHE A 135 -2.12 7.09 -6.30
C PHE A 135 -2.36 5.80 -7.09
N PHE A 136 -3.41 5.74 -7.90
CA PHE A 136 -3.74 4.59 -8.73
C PHE A 136 -2.86 4.56 -9.98
N ASP A 137 -2.78 5.69 -10.69
CA ASP A 137 -1.98 5.81 -11.92
C ASP A 137 -0.51 5.51 -11.65
N GLY A 138 0.00 5.94 -10.49
CA GLY A 138 1.36 5.69 -10.03
C GLY A 138 1.70 4.21 -9.83
N THR A 139 0.71 3.31 -9.76
CA THR A 139 0.91 1.86 -9.57
C THR A 139 0.76 1.04 -10.85
N MET A 140 0.21 1.60 -11.92
CA MET A 140 -0.05 0.88 -13.16
C MET A 140 1.23 0.26 -13.76
N GLY A 141 1.18 -1.04 -14.05
CA GLY A 141 2.31 -1.78 -14.63
C GLY A 141 3.46 -2.07 -13.67
N LYS A 142 3.32 -1.78 -12.36
CA LYS A 142 4.37 -2.01 -11.36
C LYS A 142 4.19 -3.29 -10.52
N TRP A 143 3.18 -4.09 -10.83
CA TRP A 143 2.87 -5.36 -10.15
C TRP A 143 3.88 -6.44 -10.51
N ARG A 144 4.48 -7.08 -9.51
CA ARG A 144 5.55 -8.07 -9.68
C ARG A 144 5.07 -9.51 -9.51
N THR A 145 3.89 -9.70 -8.93
CA THR A 145 3.27 -10.99 -8.64
C THR A 145 1.86 -11.06 -9.21
N GLU A 146 1.37 -12.28 -9.47
CA GLU A 146 0.00 -12.51 -9.92
C GLU A 146 -1.01 -12.04 -8.86
N ILE A 147 -0.76 -12.38 -7.58
CA ILE A 147 -1.59 -11.92 -6.46
C ILE A 147 -1.67 -10.40 -6.42
N GLY A 148 -0.52 -9.72 -6.54
CA GLY A 148 -0.45 -8.26 -6.53
C GLY A 148 -1.32 -7.63 -7.61
N ARG A 149 -1.19 -8.14 -8.84
CA ARG A 149 -1.99 -7.69 -9.99
C ARG A 149 -3.48 -7.96 -9.78
N ASP A 150 -3.85 -9.19 -9.40
CA ASP A 150 -5.24 -9.61 -9.29
C ASP A 150 -5.98 -8.82 -8.18
N TRP A 151 -5.31 -8.56 -7.05
CA TRP A 151 -5.87 -7.73 -5.97
C TRP A 151 -6.01 -6.26 -6.37
N ALA A 152 -5.02 -5.73 -7.08
CA ALA A 152 -5.10 -4.36 -7.60
C ALA A 152 -6.25 -4.18 -8.59
N GLU A 153 -6.44 -5.14 -9.51
CA GLU A 153 -7.56 -5.13 -10.46
C GLU A 153 -8.91 -5.14 -9.74
N GLU A 154 -9.06 -5.97 -8.70
CA GLU A 154 -10.28 -6.02 -7.89
C GLU A 154 -10.55 -4.68 -7.17
N ILE A 155 -9.53 -4.05 -6.58
CA ILE A 155 -9.69 -2.74 -5.92
C ILE A 155 -10.10 -1.67 -6.94
N VAL A 156 -9.42 -1.60 -8.09
CA VAL A 156 -9.74 -0.64 -9.15
C VAL A 156 -11.16 -0.86 -9.68
N SER A 157 -11.60 -2.11 -9.85
CA SER A 157 -12.95 -2.46 -10.26
C SER A 157 -14.02 -1.97 -9.27
N ARG A 158 -13.78 -2.18 -7.96
CA ARG A 158 -14.66 -1.68 -6.89
C ARG A 158 -14.75 -0.15 -6.88
N ARG A 159 -13.61 0.53 -7.00
CA ARG A 159 -13.54 2.00 -7.06
C ARG A 159 -14.36 2.56 -8.23
N ARG A 160 -14.18 2.01 -9.44
CA ARG A 160 -14.95 2.41 -10.64
C ARG A 160 -16.45 2.23 -10.44
N SER A 161 -16.85 1.10 -9.84
CA SER A 161 -18.25 0.80 -9.57
C SER A 161 -18.90 1.77 -8.57
N ARG A 162 -18.15 2.22 -7.55
CA ARG A 162 -18.62 3.23 -6.58
C ARG A 162 -18.81 4.60 -7.22
N ARG A 163 -17.79 5.10 -7.92
CA ARG A 163 -17.84 6.38 -8.62
C ARG A 163 -19.00 6.46 -9.63
N ARG A 164 -19.30 5.35 -10.31
CA ARG A 164 -20.47 5.28 -11.21
C ARG A 164 -21.80 5.47 -10.46
N LYS A 165 -21.97 4.81 -9.30
CA LYS A 165 -23.18 4.93 -8.48
C LYS A 165 -23.36 6.34 -7.91
N GLU A 166 -22.26 6.97 -7.48
CA GLU A 166 -22.27 8.35 -6.98
C GLU A 166 -22.64 9.35 -8.09
N GLY A 167 -22.10 9.17 -9.31
CA GLY A 167 -22.46 9.98 -10.46
C GLY A 167 -23.91 9.80 -10.93
N GLU A 168 -24.47 8.59 -10.82
CA GLU A 168 -25.88 8.30 -11.13
C GLU A 168 -26.84 8.82 -10.04
N GLY A 169 -26.40 8.97 -8.79
CA GLY A 169 -27.17 9.50 -7.66
C GLY A 169 -27.19 11.04 -7.53
N GLY A 170 -26.31 11.74 -8.24
CA GLY A 170 -26.16 13.22 -8.16
C GLY A 170 -27.21 14.05 -8.92
N SER A 171 -28.23 13.44 -9.53
CA SER A 171 -29.27 14.15 -10.31
C SER A 171 -30.52 14.55 -9.52
N LEU A 172 -30.55 14.43 -8.19
CA LEU A 172 -31.67 14.83 -7.34
C LEU A 172 -31.22 15.88 -6.32
N GLY A 173 -31.08 17.13 -6.79
CA GLY A 173 -30.67 18.23 -5.92
C GLY A 173 -30.66 19.60 -6.60
N SER A 174 -31.51 19.84 -7.61
CA SER A 174 -31.72 21.17 -8.17
C SER A 174 -33.15 21.63 -7.92
N ASP A 175 -33.55 21.80 -6.66
CA ASP A 175 -34.83 22.46 -6.33
C ASP A 175 -34.86 22.91 -4.86
N ILE A 176 -34.04 23.91 -4.50
CA ILE A 176 -34.41 24.88 -3.46
C ILE A 176 -34.01 26.26 -3.98
N VAL A 177 -34.85 26.79 -4.88
CA VAL A 177 -34.93 28.22 -5.14
C VAL A 177 -35.75 28.86 -4.01
N GLY A 178 -35.13 29.80 -3.30
CA GLY A 178 -35.81 31.00 -2.83
C GLY A 178 -36.38 31.00 -1.42
N ARG A 179 -35.63 31.58 -0.48
CA ARG A 179 -36.14 32.70 0.33
C ARG A 179 -34.98 33.51 0.91
N CYS A 180 -34.61 34.60 0.22
CA CYS A 180 -33.86 35.68 0.86
C CYS A 180 -34.82 36.39 1.81
N GLU A 181 -34.58 36.31 3.11
CA GLU A 181 -35.22 37.20 4.08
C GLU A 181 -34.54 38.58 4.00
N GLU A 182 -35.32 39.59 3.62
CA GLU A 182 -34.94 40.99 3.72
C GLU A 182 -34.72 41.34 5.20
N LYS A 183 -33.52 41.83 5.54
CA LYS A 183 -33.26 42.43 6.85
C LYS A 183 -33.92 43.82 6.90
N PRO A 184 -34.69 44.17 7.95
CA PRO A 184 -35.20 45.51 8.08
C PRO A 184 -34.08 46.50 8.42
N SER A 185 -34.11 47.62 7.70
CA SER A 185 -33.26 48.80 7.88
C SER A 185 -33.38 49.37 9.30
N LYS A 186 -32.25 49.51 10.00
CA LYS A 186 -32.18 50.36 11.19
C LYS A 186 -32.22 51.83 10.78
N THR A 187 -33.28 52.51 11.14
CA THR A 187 -33.37 53.98 11.21
C THR A 187 -33.74 54.33 12.65
N GLY A 188 -33.03 55.30 13.22
CA GLY A 188 -33.29 55.86 14.57
C GLY A 188 -32.24 55.45 15.59
#